data_AF-A0A9Q0NGW1-F1
#
_entry.id   AF-A0A9Q0NGW1-F1
#
_cell.length_a   1.000
_cell.length_b   1.000
_cell.length_c   1.000
_cell.angle_alpha   90.00
_cell.angle_beta   90.00
_cell.angle_gamma   90.00
#
_symmetry.space_group_name_H-M   'P 1'
#
loop_
_entity.id
_entity.type
_entity.pdbx_description
1 polymer ?
#
loop_
_entity_poly.entity_id
_entity_poly.type
_entity_poly.pdbx_seq_one_letter_code
_entity_poly.pdbx_strand_id
1 'polypeptide(L)'
;MTLKLILISGLYPQVAIPDEFNYCKSPSQQFYHTEHKPFASLHPMGFFANNPAMLQLNEPDIIEKCGLYKSKLPLSSRHQLLCYLSLLETTKPYLMNTMRLPAAQTLLLFAHAIDTNATFSRIICDSWLCLDFPLHESGQSLIFKASNLRRQWNKLLAMRLQAMKDNVENALNKSQTSSSKKLEQELWHNLAAYMNSEIPYTLKRLLSADLKTLYDTFSTPDRDVLESPNPFAEDFQCVENLEKGGIFITENICFGCVKETDWSIEMANEIVSNPWECEICKNVFNITGMQRLRHTKECKVIEQQSVGESRESQGENISNDTEPPSGSSNTKKFVCDVCNKTMYLKSIDILKHKKNCK
;
A
#
# COMPACT_ATOMS: atom_id res chain seq x y z
N MET A 1 -8.85 3.14 15.00
CA MET A 1 -8.30 2.27 13.93
C MET A 1 -6.96 1.67 14.30
N THR A 2 -6.01 2.46 14.80
CA THR A 2 -4.66 2.01 15.20
C THR A 2 -4.63 0.80 16.14
N LEU A 3 -5.45 0.81 17.20
CA LEU A 3 -5.50 -0.33 18.14
C LEU A 3 -5.91 -1.64 17.44
N LYS A 4 -6.89 -1.57 16.52
CA LYS A 4 -7.33 -2.76 15.78
C LYS A 4 -6.24 -3.30 14.86
N LEU A 5 -5.41 -2.43 14.28
CA LEU A 5 -4.26 -2.83 13.46
C LEU A 5 -3.22 -3.60 14.27
N ILE A 6 -2.91 -3.14 15.48
CA ILE A 6 -1.97 -3.81 16.39
C ILE A 6 -2.53 -5.17 16.84
N LEU A 7 -3.84 -5.25 17.11
CA LEU A 7 -4.46 -6.51 17.49
C LEU A 7 -4.45 -7.51 16.33
N ILE A 8 -4.82 -7.10 15.12
CA ILE A 8 -4.84 -8.04 13.98
C ILE A 8 -3.44 -8.49 13.57
N SER A 9 -2.41 -7.66 13.73
CA SER A 9 -1.04 -8.08 13.41
C SER A 9 -0.58 -9.28 14.24
N GLY A 10 -1.14 -9.49 15.44
CA GLY A 10 -0.86 -10.67 16.27
C GLY A 10 -1.90 -11.79 16.15
N LEU A 11 -3.11 -11.50 15.66
CA LEU A 11 -4.20 -12.47 15.57
C LEU A 11 -4.32 -13.13 14.19
N TYR A 12 -3.83 -12.48 13.13
CA TYR A 12 -3.87 -13.06 11.79
C TYR A 12 -3.11 -14.41 11.78
N PRO A 13 -3.66 -15.50 11.22
CA PRO A 13 -4.78 -15.60 10.27
C PRO A 13 -6.17 -15.88 10.88
N GLN A 14 -6.40 -15.60 12.17
CA GLN A 14 -7.70 -15.82 12.84
C GLN A 14 -8.78 -14.83 12.39
N VAL A 15 -9.28 -15.06 11.18
CA VAL A 15 -10.28 -14.24 10.52
C VAL A 15 -11.47 -15.06 10.04
N ALA A 16 -12.61 -14.41 9.97
CA ALA A 16 -13.88 -14.98 9.56
C ALA A 16 -14.63 -14.03 8.63
N ILE A 17 -15.28 -14.60 7.63
CA ILE A 17 -16.14 -13.88 6.68
C ILE A 17 -17.60 -14.31 6.86
N PRO A 18 -18.57 -13.42 6.63
CA PRO A 18 -19.98 -13.80 6.69
C PRO A 18 -20.31 -14.81 5.58
N ASP A 19 -21.21 -15.74 5.89
CA ASP A 19 -21.79 -16.65 4.91
C ASP A 19 -22.63 -15.88 3.86
N GLU A 20 -22.53 -16.31 2.60
CA GLU A 20 -23.20 -15.68 1.47
C GLU A 20 -24.72 -15.64 1.64
N PHE A 21 -25.31 -16.62 2.34
CA PHE A 21 -26.76 -16.73 2.53
C PHE A 21 -27.25 -16.11 3.85
N ASN A 22 -26.42 -15.31 4.54
CA ASN A 22 -26.85 -14.65 5.77
C ASN A 22 -27.97 -13.63 5.57
N TYR A 23 -28.17 -13.11 4.35
CA TYR A 23 -29.29 -12.22 4.03
C TYR A 23 -30.67 -12.91 4.12
N CYS A 24 -30.72 -14.25 3.99
CA CYS A 24 -31.95 -15.04 4.16
C CYS A 24 -32.15 -15.56 5.59
N LYS A 25 -31.20 -15.31 6.51
CA LYS A 25 -31.19 -15.93 7.84
C LYS A 25 -31.56 -14.91 8.91
N SER A 26 -32.21 -15.41 9.97
CA SER A 26 -32.41 -14.59 11.17
C SER A 26 -31.06 -14.23 11.81
N PRO A 27 -30.94 -13.09 12.52
CA PRO A 27 -29.72 -12.68 13.20
C PRO A 27 -29.00 -13.75 14.03
N SER A 28 -29.77 -14.55 14.76
CA SER A 28 -29.26 -15.59 15.66
C SER A 28 -28.78 -16.85 14.93
N GLN A 29 -29.09 -16.97 13.64
CA GLN A 29 -28.76 -18.12 12.79
C GLN A 29 -27.71 -17.78 11.73
N GLN A 30 -27.09 -16.60 11.81
CA GLN A 30 -26.03 -16.22 10.89
C GLN A 30 -24.79 -17.09 11.11
N PHE A 31 -24.17 -17.46 9.99
CA PHE A 31 -22.95 -18.25 9.97
C PHE A 31 -21.79 -17.43 9.42
N TYR A 32 -20.60 -17.78 9.90
CA TYR A 32 -19.33 -17.20 9.53
C TYR A 32 -18.37 -18.33 9.20
N HIS A 33 -17.52 -18.10 8.22
CA HIS A 33 -16.54 -19.08 7.77
C HIS A 33 -15.15 -18.61 8.12
N THR A 34 -14.41 -19.49 8.79
CA THR A 34 -12.95 -19.38 8.93
C THR A 34 -12.28 -20.30 7.92
N GLU A 35 -10.97 -20.19 7.78
CA GLU A 35 -10.18 -21.08 6.93
C GLU A 35 -10.39 -22.56 7.29
N HIS A 36 -10.22 -22.90 8.58
CA HIS A 36 -10.24 -24.30 9.04
C HIS A 36 -11.62 -24.77 9.54
N LYS A 37 -12.47 -23.85 10.02
CA LYS A 37 -13.80 -24.17 10.58
C LYS A 37 -14.90 -23.36 9.87
N PRO A 38 -15.66 -24.00 8.96
CA PRO A 38 -16.82 -23.36 8.36
C PRO A 38 -18.02 -23.34 9.33
N PHE A 39 -19.04 -22.54 9.01
CA PHE A 39 -20.32 -22.49 9.72
C PHE A 39 -20.20 -22.20 11.24
N ALA A 40 -19.26 -21.36 11.63
CA ALA A 40 -19.16 -20.83 12.99
C ALA A 40 -20.24 -19.77 13.24
N SER A 41 -20.78 -19.74 14.46
CA SER A 41 -21.72 -18.69 14.88
C SER A 41 -21.02 -17.66 15.76
N LEU A 42 -21.58 -16.46 15.87
CA LEU A 42 -21.13 -15.51 16.88
C LEU A 42 -21.62 -15.97 18.25
N HIS A 43 -20.77 -15.83 19.27
CA HIS A 43 -21.19 -16.14 20.63
C HIS A 43 -22.37 -15.26 21.04
N PRO A 44 -23.44 -15.80 21.67
CA PRO A 44 -24.64 -15.03 22.00
C PRO A 44 -24.40 -13.82 22.92
N MET A 45 -23.41 -13.91 23.82
CA MET A 45 -23.02 -12.77 24.69
C MET A 45 -22.06 -11.79 23.99
N GLY A 46 -21.70 -12.04 22.73
CA GLY A 46 -20.84 -11.17 21.94
C GLY A 46 -21.59 -9.95 21.42
N PHE A 47 -20.88 -8.82 21.32
CA PHE A 47 -21.47 -7.56 20.86
C PHE A 47 -22.13 -7.66 19.48
N PHE A 48 -21.46 -8.32 18.52
CA PHE A 48 -21.96 -8.46 17.15
C PHE A 48 -23.09 -9.48 16.99
N ALA A 49 -23.23 -10.44 17.92
CA ALA A 49 -24.40 -11.32 17.92
C ALA A 49 -25.68 -10.55 18.26
N ASN A 50 -25.57 -9.57 19.18
CA ASN A 50 -26.69 -8.70 19.56
C ASN A 50 -26.90 -7.53 18.57
N ASN A 51 -25.88 -7.19 17.77
CA ASN A 51 -25.91 -6.08 16.80
C ASN A 51 -25.54 -6.56 15.38
N PRO A 52 -26.32 -7.48 14.78
CA PRO A 52 -26.03 -8.08 13.47
C PRO A 52 -26.01 -7.07 12.32
N ALA A 53 -26.82 -6.00 12.42
CA ALA A 53 -26.96 -4.98 11.38
C ALA A 53 -25.64 -4.25 11.09
N MET A 54 -24.71 -4.20 12.06
CA MET A 54 -23.41 -3.55 11.86
C MET A 54 -22.47 -4.31 10.91
N LEU A 55 -22.72 -5.61 10.71
CA LEU A 55 -21.92 -6.49 9.86
C LEU A 55 -22.54 -6.70 8.48
N GLN A 56 -23.82 -6.37 8.32
CA GLN A 56 -24.52 -6.45 7.04
C GLN A 56 -24.13 -5.27 6.15
N LEU A 57 -24.08 -5.54 4.85
CA LEU A 57 -23.98 -4.49 3.85
C LEU A 57 -25.37 -3.87 3.68
N ASN A 58 -25.43 -2.54 3.68
CA ASN A 58 -26.68 -1.85 3.39
C ASN A 58 -26.85 -1.74 1.86
N GLU A 59 -28.10 -1.73 1.39
CA GLU A 59 -28.42 -1.50 -0.02
C GLU A 59 -27.71 -0.30 -0.67
N PRO A 60 -27.62 0.89 -0.04
CA PRO A 60 -26.91 2.03 -0.64
C PRO A 60 -25.38 1.84 -0.75
N ASP A 61 -24.81 0.91 0.01
CA ASP A 61 -23.37 0.61 -0.07
C ASP A 61 -23.05 -0.38 -1.21
N ILE A 62 -24.07 -0.95 -1.86
CA ILE A 62 -23.92 -1.90 -2.96
C ILE A 62 -23.95 -1.13 -4.28
N ILE A 63 -22.84 -1.22 -5.01
CA ILE A 63 -22.65 -0.56 -6.30
C ILE A 63 -23.13 -1.49 -7.41
N GLU A 64 -23.78 -0.91 -8.42
CA GLU A 64 -24.17 -1.63 -9.62
C GLU A 64 -22.94 -2.13 -10.38
N LYS A 65 -23.02 -3.37 -10.88
CA LYS A 65 -21.91 -4.01 -11.57
C LYS A 65 -21.84 -3.48 -13.00
N CYS A 66 -20.65 -3.12 -13.46
CA CYS A 66 -20.41 -2.58 -14.80
C CYS A 66 -19.86 -3.66 -15.75
N GLY A 67 -20.17 -3.50 -17.04
CA GLY A 67 -19.59 -4.29 -18.13
C GLY A 67 -19.93 -5.78 -18.09
N LEU A 68 -18.92 -6.61 -18.35
CA LEU A 68 -19.04 -8.08 -18.35
C LEU A 68 -18.97 -8.70 -16.95
N TYR A 69 -18.69 -7.89 -15.91
CA TYR A 69 -18.55 -8.40 -14.56
C TYR A 69 -19.91 -8.78 -13.97
N LYS A 70 -20.24 -10.07 -14.03
CA LYS A 70 -21.52 -10.62 -13.56
C LYS A 70 -21.32 -11.60 -12.40
N SER A 71 -20.77 -11.12 -11.30
CA SER A 71 -20.72 -11.90 -10.05
C SER A 71 -22.10 -11.96 -9.39
N LYS A 72 -22.40 -13.02 -8.63
CA LYS A 72 -23.61 -13.07 -7.77
C LYS A 72 -23.42 -12.26 -6.49
N LEU A 73 -22.17 -12.08 -6.07
CA LEU A 73 -21.82 -11.40 -4.83
C LEU A 73 -22.03 -9.89 -4.94
N PRO A 74 -22.37 -9.19 -3.84
CA PRO A 74 -22.50 -7.74 -3.85
C PRO A 74 -21.13 -7.09 -4.08
N LEU A 75 -21.12 -6.01 -4.88
CA LEU A 75 -19.96 -5.17 -5.10
C LEU A 75 -20.04 -3.98 -4.14
N SER A 76 -19.10 -3.88 -3.20
CA SER A 76 -19.11 -2.80 -2.21
C SER A 76 -17.70 -2.46 -1.74
N SER A 77 -17.51 -1.23 -1.26
CA SER A 77 -16.28 -0.85 -0.54
C SER A 77 -16.35 -1.18 0.95
N ARG A 78 -17.54 -1.52 1.46
CA ARG A 78 -17.83 -1.71 2.89
C ARG A 78 -17.78 -3.16 3.34
N HIS A 79 -17.24 -4.09 2.55
CA HIS A 79 -17.06 -5.47 3.00
C HIS A 79 -16.22 -5.51 4.29
N GLN A 80 -16.75 -6.23 5.27
CA GLN A 80 -16.15 -6.37 6.59
C GLN A 80 -15.70 -7.80 6.81
N LEU A 81 -14.62 -7.92 7.56
CA LEU A 81 -14.04 -9.16 8.03
C LEU A 81 -14.05 -9.13 9.56
N LEU A 82 -14.34 -10.27 10.16
CA LEU A 82 -14.28 -10.45 11.61
C LEU A 82 -12.97 -11.10 12.00
N CYS A 83 -12.22 -10.47 12.87
CA CYS A 83 -11.10 -11.10 13.55
C CYS A 83 -11.59 -11.60 14.89
N TYR A 84 -11.16 -12.78 15.31
CA TYR A 84 -11.55 -13.38 16.58
C TYR A 84 -10.31 -13.75 17.38
N LEU A 85 -10.44 -13.81 18.71
CA LEU A 85 -9.34 -14.19 19.60
C LEU A 85 -9.33 -15.69 19.90
N SER A 86 -10.51 -16.28 20.00
CA SER A 86 -10.65 -17.69 20.36
C SER A 86 -11.92 -18.28 19.76
N LEU A 87 -11.87 -19.59 19.54
CA LEU A 87 -12.98 -20.39 19.07
C LEU A 87 -13.45 -21.28 20.22
N LEU A 88 -14.71 -21.16 20.62
CA LEU A 88 -15.32 -21.98 21.64
C LEU A 88 -16.11 -23.11 20.98
N GLU A 89 -15.68 -24.35 21.19
CA GLU A 89 -16.33 -25.54 20.65
C GLU A 89 -17.24 -26.18 21.69
N THR A 90 -18.54 -26.19 21.40
CA THR A 90 -19.55 -26.89 22.20
C THR A 90 -20.32 -27.84 21.29
N THR A 91 -21.64 -27.68 21.15
CA THR A 91 -22.43 -28.33 20.11
C THR A 91 -22.28 -27.63 18.75
N LYS A 92 -21.97 -26.33 18.78
CA LYS A 92 -21.65 -25.51 17.60
C LYS A 92 -20.36 -24.71 17.88
N PRO A 93 -19.54 -24.43 16.87
CA PRO A 93 -18.37 -23.57 17.03
C PRO A 93 -18.79 -22.10 17.14
N TYR A 94 -18.31 -21.42 18.19
CA TYR A 94 -18.61 -20.02 18.46
C TYR A 94 -17.35 -19.15 18.38
N LEU A 95 -17.43 -18.07 17.60
CA LEU A 95 -16.41 -17.02 17.57
C LEU A 95 -16.54 -16.13 18.80
N MET A 96 -15.47 -16.08 19.60
CA MET A 96 -15.39 -15.29 20.83
C MET A 96 -14.51 -14.06 20.63
N ASN A 97 -14.86 -12.96 21.32
CA ASN A 97 -14.09 -11.71 21.34
C ASN A 97 -13.76 -11.22 19.92
N THR A 98 -14.80 -10.93 19.16
CA THR A 98 -14.69 -10.55 17.75
C THR A 98 -14.51 -9.04 17.57
N MET A 99 -13.74 -8.65 16.56
CA MET A 99 -13.61 -7.27 16.10
C MET A 99 -13.82 -7.18 14.58
N ARG A 100 -14.50 -6.12 14.13
CA ARG A 100 -14.70 -5.85 12.71
C ARG A 100 -13.58 -5.00 12.11
N LEU A 101 -13.15 -5.36 10.91
CA LEU A 101 -12.16 -4.66 10.11
C LEU A 101 -12.56 -4.63 8.63
N PRO A 102 -12.11 -3.64 7.83
CA PRO A 102 -12.25 -3.63 6.37
C PRO A 102 -11.57 -4.86 5.76
N ALA A 103 -12.27 -5.63 4.91
CA ALA A 103 -11.79 -6.94 4.48
C ALA A 103 -10.55 -6.86 3.59
N ALA A 104 -10.65 -6.22 2.42
CA ALA A 104 -9.55 -6.17 1.44
C ALA A 104 -8.26 -5.56 2.02
N GLN A 105 -8.38 -4.44 2.74
CA GLN A 105 -7.25 -3.74 3.34
C GLN A 105 -6.55 -4.61 4.39
N THR A 106 -7.32 -5.30 5.23
CA THR A 106 -6.74 -6.18 6.26
C THR A 106 -6.05 -7.39 5.65
N LEU A 107 -6.69 -8.03 4.66
CA LEU A 107 -6.12 -9.17 3.96
C LEU A 107 -4.84 -8.79 3.22
N LEU A 108 -4.87 -7.73 2.41
CA LEU A 108 -3.70 -7.31 1.65
C LEU A 108 -2.56 -6.77 2.54
N LEU A 109 -2.83 -6.34 3.78
CA LEU A 109 -1.78 -5.90 4.71
C LEU A 109 -1.17 -7.05 5.52
N PHE A 110 -1.94 -8.09 5.89
CA PHE A 110 -1.47 -9.14 6.80
C PHE A 110 -1.42 -10.57 6.23
N ALA A 111 -2.01 -10.83 5.05
CA ALA A 111 -1.95 -12.13 4.39
C ALA A 111 -0.51 -12.63 4.20
N HIS A 112 -0.32 -13.93 4.45
CA HIS A 112 0.97 -14.60 4.29
C HIS A 112 1.28 -14.85 2.82
N ALA A 113 0.26 -15.22 2.05
CA ALA A 113 0.36 -15.43 0.61
C ALA A 113 -0.72 -14.65 -0.13
N ILE A 114 -0.30 -13.88 -1.12
CA ILE A 114 -1.15 -13.09 -2.01
C ILE A 114 -0.84 -13.52 -3.45
N ASP A 115 -1.80 -14.17 -4.07
CA ASP A 115 -1.71 -14.66 -5.44
C ASP A 115 -2.54 -13.73 -6.35
N THR A 116 -1.96 -13.20 -7.43
CA THR A 116 -2.65 -12.27 -8.34
C THR A 116 -2.68 -12.76 -9.78
N ASN A 117 -3.65 -12.26 -10.53
CA ASN A 117 -3.66 -12.36 -11.99
C ASN A 117 -2.77 -11.25 -12.63
N ALA A 118 -2.70 -11.19 -13.96
CA ALA A 118 -1.84 -10.24 -14.67
C ALA A 118 -2.32 -8.78 -14.53
N THR A 119 -3.63 -8.56 -14.36
CA THR A 119 -4.24 -7.22 -14.28
C THR A 119 -4.45 -6.72 -12.84
N PHE A 120 -4.11 -7.52 -11.82
CA PHE A 120 -4.47 -7.28 -10.41
C PHE A 120 -5.98 -7.10 -10.16
N SER A 121 -6.81 -7.63 -11.04
CA SER A 121 -8.25 -7.59 -10.92
C SER A 121 -8.78 -8.75 -10.07
N ARG A 122 -8.05 -9.86 -9.99
CA ARG A 122 -8.34 -10.97 -9.07
C ARG A 122 -7.16 -11.21 -8.15
N ILE A 123 -7.41 -11.16 -6.85
CA ILE A 123 -6.41 -11.35 -5.82
C ILE A 123 -6.89 -12.40 -4.82
N ILE A 124 -6.11 -13.45 -4.64
CA ILE A 124 -6.37 -14.52 -3.67
C ILE A 124 -5.45 -14.35 -2.47
N CYS A 125 -6.04 -14.43 -1.28
CA CYS A 125 -5.32 -14.33 -0.01
C CYS A 125 -5.37 -15.68 0.71
N ASP A 126 -4.20 -16.16 1.15
CA ASP A 126 -3.98 -17.40 1.91
C ASP A 126 -4.69 -18.63 1.31
N SER A 127 -4.86 -18.67 -0.01
CA SER A 127 -5.50 -19.77 -0.75
C SER A 127 -6.93 -20.13 -0.29
N TRP A 128 -7.67 -19.22 0.34
CA TRP A 128 -9.07 -19.47 0.70
C TRP A 128 -10.02 -18.27 0.55
N LEU A 129 -9.49 -17.05 0.37
CA LEU A 129 -10.28 -15.85 0.12
C LEU A 129 -9.93 -15.26 -1.24
N CYS A 130 -10.94 -14.88 -2.01
CA CYS A 130 -10.79 -14.24 -3.31
C CYS A 130 -11.42 -12.86 -3.30
N LEU A 131 -10.65 -11.87 -3.73
CA LEU A 131 -11.04 -10.48 -3.91
C LEU A 131 -11.08 -10.20 -5.41
N ASP A 132 -12.27 -9.89 -5.93
CA ASP A 132 -12.43 -9.45 -7.32
C ASP A 132 -12.65 -7.93 -7.35
N PHE A 133 -11.80 -7.23 -8.09
CA PHE A 133 -11.80 -5.78 -8.32
C PHE A 133 -12.24 -5.51 -9.77
N PRO A 134 -13.51 -5.14 -10.00
CA PRO A 134 -14.03 -4.91 -11.34
C PRO A 134 -13.70 -3.52 -11.90
N LEU A 135 -13.16 -2.62 -11.08
CA LEU A 135 -12.69 -1.30 -11.54
C LEU A 135 -11.22 -1.38 -11.92
N HIS A 136 -10.87 -0.74 -13.04
CA HIS A 136 -9.49 -0.61 -13.50
C HIS A 136 -8.58 -0.06 -12.39
N GLU A 137 -7.36 -0.60 -12.32
CA GLU A 137 -6.26 -0.18 -11.44
C GLU A 137 -6.55 -0.18 -9.93
N SER A 138 -7.78 -0.49 -9.51
CA SER A 138 -8.21 -0.39 -8.12
C SER A 138 -7.50 -1.43 -7.25
N GLY A 139 -7.47 -2.68 -7.72
CA GLY A 139 -6.72 -3.76 -7.06
C GLY A 139 -5.22 -3.49 -7.06
N GLN A 140 -4.67 -3.05 -8.20
CA GLN A 140 -3.25 -2.71 -8.36
C GLN A 140 -2.80 -1.59 -7.41
N SER A 141 -3.54 -0.49 -7.33
CA SER A 141 -3.22 0.64 -6.45
C SER A 141 -3.29 0.22 -4.99
N LEU A 142 -4.29 -0.58 -4.62
CA LEU A 142 -4.47 -1.06 -3.25
C LEU A 142 -3.37 -2.03 -2.82
N ILE A 143 -3.00 -3.02 -3.65
CA ILE A 143 -1.90 -3.95 -3.33
C ILE A 143 -0.54 -3.25 -3.34
N PHE A 144 -0.32 -2.30 -4.24
CA PHE A 144 0.92 -1.51 -4.28
C PHE A 144 1.10 -0.69 -3.00
N LYS A 145 0.04 -0.01 -2.54
CA LYS A 145 0.04 0.69 -1.24
C LYS A 145 0.29 -0.27 -0.09
N ALA A 146 -0.35 -1.44 -0.09
CA ALA A 146 -0.16 -2.46 0.96
C ALA A 146 1.29 -2.96 1.02
N SER A 147 1.89 -3.28 -0.12
CA SER A 147 3.28 -3.72 -0.23
C SER A 147 4.27 -2.67 0.31
N ASN A 148 4.10 -1.41 -0.07
CA ASN A 148 4.93 -0.32 0.45
C ASN A 148 4.78 -0.16 1.98
N LEU A 149 3.56 -0.27 2.51
CA LEU A 149 3.29 -0.22 3.95
C LEU A 149 3.95 -1.39 4.70
N ARG A 150 3.84 -2.61 4.18
CA ARG A 150 4.51 -3.81 4.74
C ARG A 150 6.02 -3.59 4.80
N ARG A 151 6.63 -3.10 3.73
CA ARG A 151 8.09 -2.83 3.71
C ARG A 151 8.48 -1.72 4.68
N GLN A 152 7.75 -0.61 4.72
CA GLN A 152 8.02 0.47 5.67
C GLN A 152 7.91 -0.02 7.12
N TRP A 153 6.90 -0.84 7.40
CA TRP A 153 6.72 -1.48 8.70
C TRP A 153 7.90 -2.40 9.04
N ASN A 154 8.28 -3.33 8.14
CA ASN A 154 9.40 -4.25 8.34
C ASN A 154 10.73 -3.52 8.52
N LYS A 155 10.97 -2.46 7.74
CA LYS A 155 12.15 -1.60 7.88
C LYS A 155 12.21 -0.94 9.26
N LEU A 156 11.09 -0.38 9.74
CA LEU A 156 11.02 0.21 11.08
C LEU A 156 11.22 -0.83 12.18
N LEU A 157 10.61 -2.01 12.06
CA LEU A 157 10.83 -3.11 13.00
C LEU A 157 12.29 -3.55 13.03
N ALA A 158 12.93 -3.72 11.88
CA ALA A 158 14.34 -4.08 11.78
C ALA A 158 15.23 -3.02 12.43
N MET A 159 14.98 -1.73 12.17
CA MET A 159 15.69 -0.62 12.82
C MET A 159 15.50 -0.62 14.34
N ARG A 160 14.29 -0.92 14.83
CA ARG A 160 14.01 -1.00 16.27
C ARG A 160 14.68 -2.20 16.94
N LEU A 161 14.67 -3.36 16.28
CA LEU A 161 15.37 -4.56 16.74
C LEU A 161 16.89 -4.33 16.78
N GLN A 162 17.45 -3.66 15.77
CA GLN A 162 18.86 -3.29 15.74
C GLN A 162 19.20 -2.30 16.85
N ALA A 163 18.40 -1.25 17.04
CA ALA A 163 18.60 -0.29 18.13
C ALA A 163 18.49 -0.95 19.53
N MET A 164 17.66 -1.98 19.71
CA MET A 164 17.62 -2.75 20.96
C MET A 164 18.91 -3.56 21.20
N LYS A 165 19.47 -4.17 20.14
CA LYS A 165 20.77 -4.85 20.21
C LYS A 165 21.89 -3.85 20.52
N ASP A 166 21.90 -2.72 19.84
CA ASP A 166 22.94 -1.69 19.97
C ASP A 166 22.85 -0.91 21.30
N ASN A 167 21.66 -0.73 21.90
CA ASN A 167 21.51 -0.08 23.21
C ASN A 167 22.12 -0.89 24.37
N VAL A 168 22.38 -2.19 24.19
CA VAL A 168 23.19 -2.97 25.13
C VAL A 168 24.68 -2.60 25.03
N GLU A 169 25.13 -2.02 23.91
CA GLU A 169 26.54 -1.75 23.64
C GLU A 169 26.91 -0.25 23.51
N ASN A 170 26.03 0.68 23.08
CA ASN A 170 26.40 2.10 22.89
C ASN A 170 25.23 3.10 22.98
N ALA A 171 25.31 4.01 23.95
CA ALA A 171 24.28 5.01 24.30
C ALA A 171 24.38 6.38 23.57
N LEU A 172 24.90 6.47 22.33
CA LEU A 172 25.39 7.74 21.78
C LEU A 172 24.69 8.35 20.53
N ASN A 173 23.64 7.78 19.94
CA ASN A 173 23.10 8.33 18.67
C ASN A 173 21.74 9.03 18.79
N LYS A 174 21.73 10.29 19.26
CA LYS A 174 20.54 11.17 19.26
C LYS A 174 20.02 11.52 17.85
N SER A 175 20.84 11.47 16.79
CA SER A 175 20.46 11.85 15.42
C SER A 175 19.59 10.81 14.70
N GLN A 176 19.76 9.51 14.96
CA GLN A 176 18.91 8.45 14.36
C GLN A 176 17.48 8.49 14.90
N THR A 177 17.27 8.99 16.12
CA THR A 177 15.96 9.04 16.76
C THR A 177 14.98 10.00 16.08
N SER A 178 15.45 11.07 15.43
CA SER A 178 14.58 12.06 14.79
C SER A 178 14.08 11.61 13.42
N SER A 179 14.93 10.95 12.63
CA SER A 179 14.57 10.35 11.33
C SER A 179 13.59 9.18 11.52
N SER A 180 13.86 8.29 12.48
CA SER A 180 12.98 7.17 12.81
C SER A 180 11.59 7.64 13.25
N LYS A 181 11.48 8.70 14.06
CA LYS A 181 10.19 9.27 14.48
C LYS A 181 9.36 9.83 13.32
N LYS A 182 10.00 10.48 12.33
CA LYS A 182 9.30 10.98 11.14
C LYS A 182 8.74 9.83 10.31
N LEU A 183 9.54 8.79 10.08
CA LEU A 183 9.12 7.60 9.35
C LEU A 183 7.98 6.86 10.07
N GLU A 184 8.00 6.81 11.41
CA GLU A 184 6.89 6.27 12.21
C GLU A 184 5.60 7.07 12.04
N GLN A 185 5.67 8.39 12.10
CA GLN A 185 4.50 9.25 11.90
C GLN A 185 3.92 9.09 10.49
N GLU A 186 4.79 9.02 9.49
CA GLU A 186 4.40 8.78 8.10
C GLU A 186 3.74 7.42 7.93
N LEU A 187 4.32 6.35 8.49
CA LEU A 187 3.74 5.01 8.45
C LEU A 187 2.34 5.01 9.08
N TRP A 188 2.17 5.60 10.27
CA TRP A 188 0.87 5.63 10.94
C TRP A 188 -0.17 6.41 10.15
N HIS A 189 0.22 7.54 9.55
CA HIS A 189 -0.65 8.32 8.70
C HIS A 189 -1.09 7.51 7.47
N ASN A 190 -0.15 6.88 6.78
CA ASN A 190 -0.42 6.08 5.59
C ASN A 190 -1.24 4.82 5.90
N LEU A 191 -0.99 4.16 7.04
CA LEU A 191 -1.81 3.02 7.51
C LEU A 191 -3.25 3.45 7.79
N ALA A 192 -3.44 4.59 8.45
CA ALA A 192 -4.79 5.09 8.72
C ALA A 192 -5.52 5.46 7.43
N ALA A 193 -4.85 6.14 6.49
CA ALA A 193 -5.40 6.48 5.19
C ALA A 193 -5.75 5.22 4.38
N TYR A 194 -4.87 4.22 4.39
CA TYR A 194 -5.05 2.94 3.71
C TYR A 194 -6.27 2.18 4.25
N MET A 195 -6.40 2.07 5.57
CA MET A 195 -7.54 1.37 6.17
C MET A 195 -8.89 2.07 5.93
N ASN A 196 -8.87 3.36 5.62
CA ASN A 196 -10.06 4.14 5.32
C ASN A 196 -10.31 4.30 3.81
N SER A 197 -9.52 3.66 2.94
CA SER A 197 -9.70 3.79 1.49
C SER A 197 -10.98 3.08 1.04
N GLU A 198 -11.84 3.78 0.32
CA GLU A 198 -13.11 3.23 -0.16
C GLU A 198 -12.95 2.75 -1.60
N ILE A 199 -12.59 1.47 -1.74
CA ILE A 199 -12.44 0.83 -3.06
C ILE A 199 -13.48 -0.27 -3.17
N PRO A 200 -14.29 -0.32 -4.24
CA PRO A 200 -15.28 -1.37 -4.43
C PRO A 200 -14.63 -2.68 -4.89
N TYR A 201 -15.01 -3.77 -4.23
CA TYR A 201 -14.61 -5.14 -4.58
C TYR A 201 -15.72 -6.11 -4.24
N THR A 202 -15.56 -7.37 -4.62
CA THR A 202 -16.36 -8.47 -4.08
C THR A 202 -15.47 -9.41 -3.29
N LEU A 203 -16.02 -10.05 -2.26
CA LEU A 203 -15.30 -10.99 -1.41
C LEU A 203 -15.96 -12.38 -1.51
N LYS A 204 -15.22 -13.36 -2.03
CA LYS A 204 -15.66 -14.75 -2.18
C LYS A 204 -14.83 -15.68 -1.31
N ARG A 205 -15.48 -16.68 -0.71
CA ARG A 205 -14.80 -17.85 -0.12
C ARG A 205 -14.45 -18.86 -1.21
N LEU A 206 -13.21 -19.29 -1.28
CA LEU A 206 -12.77 -20.37 -2.16
C LEU A 206 -12.99 -21.72 -1.48
N LEU A 207 -13.48 -22.67 -2.27
CA LEU A 207 -13.63 -24.07 -1.88
C LEU A 207 -12.50 -24.91 -2.48
N SER A 208 -12.28 -26.11 -1.96
CA SER A 208 -11.26 -27.03 -2.49
C SER A 208 -11.44 -27.36 -3.97
N ALA A 209 -12.65 -27.23 -4.52
CA ALA A 209 -12.91 -27.40 -5.94
C ALA A 209 -12.35 -26.21 -6.77
N ASP A 210 -12.51 -24.98 -6.28
CA ASP A 210 -12.00 -23.78 -6.96
C ASP A 210 -10.47 -23.86 -7.07
N LEU A 211 -9.77 -24.27 -6.00
CA LEU A 211 -8.30 -24.35 -5.94
C LEU A 211 -7.68 -25.25 -7.00
N LYS A 212 -8.38 -26.30 -7.44
CA LYS A 212 -7.90 -27.21 -8.51
C LYS A 212 -7.85 -26.55 -9.88
N THR A 213 -8.61 -25.48 -10.08
CA THR A 213 -8.76 -24.80 -11.37
C THR A 213 -8.22 -23.37 -11.37
N LEU A 214 -7.77 -22.90 -10.20
CA LEU A 214 -7.44 -21.50 -9.95
C LEU A 214 -6.10 -21.09 -10.53
N TYR A 215 -5.12 -21.99 -10.44
CA TYR A 215 -3.74 -21.70 -10.78
C TYR A 215 -3.42 -22.14 -12.21
N ASP A 216 -2.67 -21.29 -12.91
CA ASP A 216 -2.16 -21.60 -14.23
C ASP A 216 -0.69 -22.04 -14.16
N THR A 217 -0.48 -23.31 -13.85
CA THR A 217 0.87 -23.90 -13.71
C THR A 217 1.60 -24.04 -15.05
N PHE A 218 0.91 -23.84 -16.18
CA PHE A 218 1.48 -24.03 -17.52
C PHE A 218 1.71 -22.72 -18.26
N SER A 219 1.29 -21.59 -17.69
CA SER A 219 1.57 -20.27 -18.26
C SER A 219 3.06 -19.97 -18.19
N THR A 220 3.63 -19.54 -19.31
CA THR A 220 5.02 -19.08 -19.37
C THR A 220 5.15 -17.80 -18.58
N PRO A 221 6.11 -17.69 -17.64
CA PRO A 221 6.28 -16.48 -16.86
C PRO A 221 6.63 -15.31 -17.78
N ASP A 222 6.07 -14.14 -17.46
CA ASP A 222 6.32 -12.91 -18.20
C ASP A 222 7.78 -12.48 -18.01
N ARG A 223 8.59 -12.67 -19.06
CA ARG A 223 10.02 -12.34 -19.03
C ARG A 223 10.28 -10.84 -18.81
N ASP A 224 9.37 -9.95 -19.25
CA ASP A 224 9.51 -8.51 -18.98
C ASP A 224 9.48 -8.25 -17.47
N VAL A 225 8.63 -8.97 -16.72
CA VAL A 225 8.53 -8.82 -15.26
C VAL A 225 9.71 -9.42 -14.51
N LEU A 226 10.34 -10.49 -15.04
CA LEU A 226 11.53 -11.10 -14.46
C LEU A 226 12.79 -10.26 -14.66
N GLU A 227 12.96 -9.66 -15.84
CA GLU A 227 14.20 -8.97 -16.22
C GLU A 227 14.18 -7.48 -15.84
N SER A 228 13.00 -6.87 -15.71
CA SER A 228 12.87 -5.44 -15.45
C SER A 228 12.88 -5.08 -13.95
N PRO A 229 13.18 -3.81 -13.60
CA PRO A 229 13.20 -3.37 -12.21
C PRO A 229 11.84 -3.56 -11.54
N ASN A 230 11.84 -4.23 -10.40
CA ASN A 230 10.64 -4.53 -9.65
C ASN A 230 10.02 -3.25 -9.04
N PRO A 231 8.80 -2.85 -9.46
CA PRO A 231 8.19 -1.64 -8.94
C PRO A 231 7.73 -1.80 -7.50
N PHE A 232 7.49 -3.01 -7.00
CA PHE A 232 7.05 -3.23 -5.63
C PHE A 232 8.21 -3.17 -4.65
N ALA A 233 9.35 -3.82 -4.94
CA ALA A 233 10.52 -3.88 -4.06
C ALA A 233 11.82 -3.85 -4.87
N GLU A 234 12.58 -2.76 -4.75
CA GLU A 234 13.85 -2.55 -5.49
C GLU A 234 14.95 -3.51 -5.04
N ASP A 235 14.87 -3.99 -3.80
CA ASP A 235 15.80 -4.89 -3.15
C ASP A 235 15.49 -6.38 -3.37
N PHE A 236 14.32 -6.71 -3.94
CA PHE A 236 13.87 -8.09 -4.12
C PHE A 236 14.03 -8.53 -5.57
N GLN A 237 14.77 -9.62 -5.79
CA GLN A 237 14.89 -10.26 -7.09
C GLN A 237 13.65 -11.11 -7.38
N CYS A 238 13.03 -10.90 -8.54
CA CYS A 238 11.87 -11.67 -8.97
C CYS A 238 12.25 -13.14 -9.18
N VAL A 239 11.48 -14.07 -8.59
CA VAL A 239 11.74 -15.52 -8.67
C VAL A 239 10.50 -16.23 -9.19
N GLU A 240 10.67 -17.18 -10.11
CA GLU A 240 9.56 -17.98 -10.62
C GLU A 240 9.00 -18.93 -9.56
N ASN A 241 7.68 -19.06 -9.51
CA ASN A 241 7.00 -20.02 -8.65
C ASN A 241 6.68 -21.30 -9.43
N LEU A 242 7.42 -22.38 -9.16
CA LEU A 242 7.26 -23.65 -9.84
C LEU A 242 6.01 -24.44 -9.40
N GLU A 243 5.47 -24.17 -8.21
CA GLU A 243 4.34 -24.92 -7.66
C GLU A 243 2.99 -24.41 -8.17
N LYS A 244 2.82 -23.08 -8.19
CA LYS A 244 1.56 -22.42 -8.60
C LYS A 244 1.64 -21.78 -9.99
N GLY A 245 2.83 -21.70 -10.59
CA GLY A 245 3.09 -20.83 -11.74
C GLY A 245 3.27 -19.37 -11.32
N GLY A 246 3.63 -18.51 -12.27
CA GLY A 246 3.82 -17.07 -12.04
C GLY A 246 5.16 -16.69 -11.41
N ILE A 247 5.27 -15.44 -10.95
CA ILE A 247 6.51 -14.80 -10.50
C ILE A 247 6.31 -14.16 -9.14
N PHE A 248 7.13 -14.53 -8.15
CA PHE A 248 7.22 -13.81 -6.89
C PHE A 248 7.83 -12.44 -7.09
N ILE A 249 7.05 -11.41 -6.79
CA ILE A 249 7.46 -10.00 -6.82
C ILE A 249 7.90 -9.55 -5.42
N THR A 250 7.34 -10.13 -4.37
CA THR A 250 7.79 -9.96 -2.99
C THR A 250 7.70 -11.28 -2.26
N GLU A 251 8.19 -11.33 -1.02
CA GLU A 251 8.09 -12.49 -0.13
C GLU A 251 6.65 -13.04 0.05
N ASN A 252 5.63 -12.21 -0.13
CA ASN A 252 4.23 -12.62 0.00
C ASN A 252 3.42 -12.54 -1.29
N ILE A 253 3.88 -11.84 -2.34
CA ILE A 253 3.06 -11.54 -3.53
C ILE A 253 3.58 -12.33 -4.74
N CYS A 254 2.72 -13.18 -5.30
CA CYS A 254 2.96 -13.95 -6.52
C CYS A 254 2.09 -13.41 -7.67
N PHE A 255 2.73 -12.89 -8.71
CA PHE A 255 2.11 -12.28 -9.87
C PHE A 255 1.88 -13.27 -11.01
N GLY A 256 0.73 -13.14 -11.69
CA GLY A 256 0.42 -13.91 -12.89
C GLY A 256 0.23 -15.41 -12.66
N CYS A 257 -0.02 -15.83 -11.41
CA CYS A 257 -0.23 -17.24 -11.07
C CYS A 257 -1.71 -17.67 -11.18
N VAL A 258 -2.62 -16.70 -11.15
CA VAL A 258 -4.07 -16.92 -11.13
C VAL A 258 -4.61 -16.91 -12.56
N LYS A 259 -5.44 -17.90 -12.89
CA LYS A 259 -6.10 -18.01 -14.18
C LYS A 259 -7.01 -16.81 -14.45
N GLU A 260 -6.88 -16.27 -15.66
CA GLU A 260 -7.73 -15.19 -16.15
C GLU A 260 -9.18 -15.67 -16.41
N THR A 261 -10.10 -14.72 -16.35
CA THR A 261 -11.52 -14.88 -16.65
C THR A 261 -11.92 -13.99 -17.81
N ASP A 262 -13.04 -14.29 -18.47
CA ASP A 262 -13.50 -13.53 -19.65
C ASP A 262 -13.54 -12.01 -19.39
N TRP A 263 -14.01 -11.59 -18.22
CA TRP A 263 -14.08 -10.17 -17.87
C TRP A 263 -12.71 -9.56 -17.51
N SER A 264 -11.78 -10.35 -16.96
CA SER A 264 -10.43 -9.85 -16.64
C SER A 264 -9.57 -9.74 -17.90
N ILE A 265 -9.77 -10.61 -18.88
CA ILE A 265 -9.18 -10.50 -20.22
C ILE A 265 -9.68 -9.24 -20.92
N GLU A 266 -11.00 -8.99 -20.91
CA GLU A 266 -11.55 -7.77 -21.50
C GLU A 266 -11.01 -6.52 -20.80
N MET A 267 -10.94 -6.54 -19.46
CA MET A 267 -10.33 -5.45 -18.71
C MET A 267 -8.87 -5.21 -19.12
N ALA A 268 -8.09 -6.27 -19.35
CA ALA A 268 -6.72 -6.13 -19.84
C ALA A 268 -6.67 -5.48 -21.23
N ASN A 269 -7.57 -5.87 -22.14
CA ASN A 269 -7.69 -5.28 -23.46
C ASN A 269 -8.11 -3.80 -23.40
N GLU A 270 -9.07 -3.45 -22.55
CA GLU A 270 -9.51 -2.07 -22.31
C GLU A 270 -8.38 -1.21 -21.74
N ILE A 271 -7.58 -1.74 -20.82
CA ILE A 271 -6.43 -1.02 -20.22
C ILE A 271 -5.37 -0.68 -21.27
N VAL A 272 -5.10 -1.59 -22.20
CA VAL A 272 -4.11 -1.37 -23.27
C VAL A 272 -4.69 -0.50 -24.38
N SER A 273 -5.98 -0.64 -24.69
CA SER A 273 -6.65 0.13 -25.75
C SER A 273 -6.87 1.59 -25.36
N ASN A 274 -7.11 1.86 -24.08
CA ASN A 274 -7.31 3.21 -23.58
C ASN A 274 -5.96 3.88 -23.27
N PRO A 275 -5.66 5.03 -23.90
CA PRO A 275 -4.45 5.77 -23.63
C PRO A 275 -4.40 6.27 -22.19
N TRP A 276 -3.28 6.05 -21.52
CA TRP A 276 -2.98 6.60 -20.20
C TRP A 276 -2.03 7.77 -20.31
N GLU A 277 -2.44 8.92 -19.80
CA GLU A 277 -1.59 10.11 -19.67
C GLU A 277 -0.89 10.10 -18.31
N CYS A 278 0.44 10.16 -18.31
CA CYS A 278 1.19 10.28 -17.07
C CYS A 278 1.05 11.69 -16.47
N GLU A 279 0.67 11.78 -15.20
CA GLU A 279 0.53 13.08 -14.49
C GLU A 279 1.84 13.86 -14.36
N ILE A 280 2.99 13.18 -14.43
CA ILE A 280 4.32 13.76 -14.21
C ILE A 280 4.93 14.22 -15.53
N CYS A 281 5.07 13.32 -16.52
CA CYS A 281 5.70 13.65 -17.81
C CYS A 281 4.73 14.08 -18.91
N LYS A 282 3.41 14.05 -18.67
CA LYS A 282 2.37 14.44 -19.65
C LYS A 282 2.35 13.62 -20.95
N ASN A 283 3.13 12.55 -21.02
CA ASN A 283 3.16 11.66 -22.19
C ASN A 283 2.02 10.64 -22.11
N VAL A 284 1.56 10.24 -23.30
CA VAL A 284 0.47 9.28 -23.47
C VAL A 284 1.03 7.92 -23.84
N PHE A 285 0.61 6.89 -23.10
CA PHE A 285 1.09 5.51 -23.27
C PHE A 285 -0.05 4.50 -23.28
N ASN A 286 0.14 3.43 -24.06
CA ASN A 286 -0.74 2.26 -24.09
C ASN A 286 -0.01 1.09 -23.41
N ILE A 287 0.04 1.13 -22.08
CA ILE A 287 0.86 0.22 -21.26
C ILE A 287 0.03 -0.50 -20.22
N THR A 288 0.48 -1.70 -19.85
CA THR A 288 -0.17 -2.55 -18.84
C THR A 288 -0.07 -1.94 -17.45
N GLY A 289 -0.87 -2.46 -16.51
CA GLY A 289 -0.86 -2.02 -15.12
C GLY A 289 0.53 -2.05 -14.47
N MET A 290 1.27 -3.16 -14.65
CA MET A 290 2.65 -3.30 -14.16
C MET A 290 3.60 -2.26 -14.75
N GLN A 291 3.51 -2.04 -16.06
CA GLN A 291 4.34 -1.06 -16.76
C GLN A 291 4.03 0.37 -16.31
N ARG A 292 2.76 0.69 -15.99
CA ARG A 292 2.38 1.98 -15.39
C ARG A 292 3.09 2.21 -14.07
N LEU A 293 3.13 1.23 -13.16
CA LEU A 293 3.85 1.37 -11.88
C LEU A 293 5.35 1.63 -12.08
N ARG A 294 5.96 0.91 -13.02
CA ARG A 294 7.38 1.09 -13.37
C ARG A 294 7.63 2.50 -13.88
N HIS A 295 6.83 2.95 -14.86
CA HIS A 295 6.93 4.30 -15.40
C HIS A 295 6.71 5.37 -14.34
N THR A 296 5.67 5.26 -13.49
CA THR A 296 5.42 6.24 -12.43
C THR A 296 6.60 6.34 -11.45
N LYS A 297 7.29 5.23 -11.15
CA LYS A 297 8.48 5.26 -10.31
C LYS A 297 9.67 5.95 -11.00
N GLU A 298 10.02 5.52 -12.21
CA GLU A 298 11.14 6.07 -12.98
C GLU A 298 10.93 7.56 -13.28
N CYS A 299 9.69 7.93 -13.64
CA CYS A 299 9.32 9.30 -13.94
C CYS A 299 9.47 10.24 -12.73
N LYS A 300 9.14 9.77 -11.51
CA LYS A 300 9.39 10.53 -10.27
C LYS A 300 10.88 10.77 -10.02
N VAL A 301 11.72 9.79 -10.34
CA VAL A 301 13.18 9.94 -10.18
C VAL A 301 13.71 10.99 -11.15
N ILE A 302 13.26 10.97 -12.42
CA ILE A 302 13.66 11.95 -13.44
C ILE A 302 13.19 13.37 -13.07
N GLU A 303 11.97 13.52 -12.54
CA GLU A 303 11.49 14.82 -12.05
C GLU A 303 12.35 15.33 -10.89
N GLN A 304 12.67 14.48 -9.91
CA GLN A 304 13.51 14.85 -8.78
C GLN A 304 14.96 15.19 -9.19
N GLN A 305 15.49 14.50 -10.19
CA GLN A 305 16.80 14.79 -10.78
C GLN A 305 16.81 16.10 -11.57
N SER A 306 15.80 16.37 -12.39
CA SER A 306 15.71 17.65 -13.14
C SER A 306 15.53 18.88 -12.22
N VAL A 307 14.85 18.74 -11.09
CA VAL A 307 14.73 19.78 -10.05
C VAL A 307 16.02 19.91 -9.22
N GLY A 308 16.82 18.84 -9.10
CA GLY A 308 18.14 18.87 -8.46
C GLY A 308 19.22 19.47 -9.37
N GLU A 309 19.24 19.11 -10.64
CA GLU A 309 20.19 19.62 -11.64
C GLU A 309 19.94 21.09 -11.96
N SER A 310 18.70 21.58 -11.94
CA SER A 310 18.42 23.03 -12.07
C SER A 310 18.95 23.88 -10.91
N ARG A 311 19.49 23.28 -9.83
CA ARG A 311 20.28 23.97 -8.80
C ARG A 311 21.81 23.84 -8.97
N GLU A 312 22.29 22.90 -9.78
CA GLU A 312 23.72 22.66 -10.00
C GLU A 312 24.19 23.06 -11.42
N SER A 313 23.27 23.24 -12.38
CA SER A 313 23.56 23.62 -13.76
C SER A 313 23.20 25.09 -14.08
N GLN A 314 23.46 26.01 -13.16
CA GLN A 314 23.68 27.42 -13.44
C GLN A 314 24.96 27.86 -12.72
N GLY A 315 26.10 27.34 -13.19
CA GLY A 315 27.38 27.54 -12.51
C GLY A 315 28.61 27.59 -13.40
N GLU A 316 28.49 27.66 -14.73
CA GLU A 316 29.65 27.90 -15.59
C GLU A 316 29.26 28.79 -16.78
N ASN A 317 29.32 30.10 -16.58
CA ASN A 317 29.85 31.05 -17.55
C ASN A 317 30.20 32.38 -16.87
N ILE A 318 31.38 32.86 -17.21
CA ILE A 318 32.11 33.96 -16.59
C ILE A 318 31.39 35.31 -16.80
N SER A 319 30.99 35.96 -15.71
CA SER A 319 30.99 37.41 -15.58
C SER A 319 31.24 37.79 -14.12
N ASN A 320 32.27 38.60 -13.91
CA ASN A 320 32.64 39.15 -12.61
C ASN A 320 31.51 40.05 -12.11
N ASP A 321 30.72 39.59 -11.14
CA ASP A 321 30.09 40.43 -10.12
C ASP A 321 29.61 39.57 -8.95
N THR A 322 30.32 39.68 -7.83
CA THR A 322 30.06 38.98 -6.58
C THR A 322 28.73 39.42 -5.94
N GLU A 323 27.74 38.53 -5.91
CA GLU A 323 26.54 38.60 -5.05
C GLU A 323 26.55 37.48 -3.98
N PRO A 324 25.88 37.66 -2.82
CA PRO A 324 26.27 37.05 -1.55
C PRO A 324 25.66 35.65 -1.27
N PRO A 325 26.24 34.88 -0.32
CA PRO A 325 25.72 33.59 0.09
C PRO A 325 24.37 33.71 0.81
N SER A 326 23.43 32.89 0.37
CA SER A 326 22.10 32.70 0.93
C SER A 326 22.18 32.10 2.35
N GLY A 327 22.15 32.96 3.36
CA GLY A 327 22.21 32.46 4.74
C GLY A 327 22.29 33.47 5.88
N SER A 328 21.72 34.68 5.77
CA SER A 328 21.32 35.44 6.98
C SER A 328 20.36 36.57 6.64
N SER A 329 19.21 36.66 7.31
CA SER A 329 18.10 37.57 7.03
C SER A 329 18.33 39.06 7.36
N ASN A 330 19.58 39.54 7.48
CA ASN A 330 19.85 40.91 7.97
C ASN A 330 21.12 41.60 7.41
N THR A 331 21.61 41.22 6.23
CA THR A 331 22.76 41.88 5.57
C THR A 331 22.30 42.85 4.49
N LYS A 332 22.80 44.10 4.52
CA LYS A 332 22.50 45.14 3.52
C LYS A 332 23.72 45.43 2.64
N LYS A 333 23.48 45.71 1.37
CA LYS A 333 24.51 46.19 0.43
C LYS A 333 24.95 47.59 0.85
N PHE A 334 26.24 47.78 1.09
CA PHE A 334 26.86 49.05 1.47
C PHE A 334 28.09 49.31 0.59
N VAL A 335 28.15 50.50 -0.01
CA VAL A 335 29.31 50.98 -0.78
C VAL A 335 29.99 52.05 0.07
N CYS A 336 31.29 51.87 0.31
CA CYS A 336 32.08 52.83 1.10
C CYS A 336 32.69 53.91 0.19
N ASP A 337 32.41 55.18 0.47
CA ASP A 337 32.87 56.31 -0.34
C ASP A 337 34.40 56.54 -0.29
N VAL A 338 35.09 55.99 0.73
CA VAL A 338 36.54 56.16 0.92
C VAL A 338 37.35 55.10 0.18
N CYS A 339 36.90 53.83 0.22
CA CYS A 339 37.63 52.73 -0.41
C CYS A 339 36.95 52.17 -1.68
N ASN A 340 35.82 52.74 -2.09
CA ASN A 340 35.04 52.38 -3.28
C ASN A 340 34.74 50.88 -3.44
N LYS A 341 34.64 50.15 -2.32
CA LYS A 341 34.33 48.72 -2.29
C LYS A 341 32.87 48.50 -1.92
N THR A 342 32.20 47.65 -2.70
CA THR A 342 30.84 47.19 -2.45
C THR A 342 30.88 45.96 -1.55
N MET A 343 30.26 46.02 -0.37
CA MET A 343 30.23 44.91 0.59
C MET A 343 28.82 44.67 1.13
N TYR A 344 28.51 43.42 1.49
CA TYR A 344 27.23 43.05 2.12
C TYR A 344 27.46 42.84 3.62
N LEU A 345 27.06 43.81 4.44
CA LEU A 345 27.38 43.85 5.88
C LEU A 345 26.12 44.07 6.72
N LYS A 346 26.15 43.65 7.99
CA LYS A 346 25.12 44.00 8.98
C LYS A 346 25.33 45.44 9.44
N SER A 347 24.29 46.11 9.93
CA SER A 347 24.33 47.53 10.32
C SER A 347 25.43 47.90 11.31
N ILE A 348 25.81 46.97 12.20
CA ILE A 348 26.89 47.17 13.19
C ILE A 348 28.27 47.13 12.51
N ASP A 349 28.45 46.29 11.50
CA ASP A 349 29.73 46.13 10.80
C ASP A 349 29.97 47.29 9.82
N ILE A 350 28.92 47.90 9.28
CA ILE A 350 28.99 49.16 8.51
C ILE A 350 29.59 50.29 9.37
N LEU A 351 29.16 50.40 10.63
CA LEU A 351 29.66 51.44 11.56
C LEU A 351 31.12 51.20 11.97
N LYS A 352 31.53 49.94 12.16
CA LYS A 352 32.93 49.59 12.41
C LYS A 352 33.81 49.89 11.19
N HIS A 353 33.33 49.57 9.99
CA HIS A 353 34.05 49.87 8.75
C HIS A 353 34.22 51.39 8.56
N LYS A 354 33.18 52.19 8.79
CA LYS A 354 33.28 53.67 8.74
C LYS A 354 34.26 54.26 9.77
N LYS A 355 34.52 53.60 10.90
CA LYS A 355 35.50 54.06 11.90
C LYS A 355 36.93 53.70 11.55
N ASN A 356 37.15 52.55 10.90
CA ASN A 356 38.48 52.06 10.56
C ASN A 356 38.94 52.47 9.16
N CYS A 357 38.03 52.81 8.25
CA CYS A 357 38.35 53.32 6.92
C CYS A 357 38.50 54.85 7.00
N LYS A 358 39.74 55.33 7.10
CA LYS A 358 40.10 56.75 6.94
C LYS A 358 40.74 56.97 5.58
#